data_AF-A0A6G0XV76-F1
#
_entry.id   AF-A0A6G0XV76-F1
#
_cell.length_a   1.000
_cell.length_b   1.000
_cell.length_c   1.000
_cell.angle_alpha   90.00
_cell.angle_beta   90.00
_cell.angle_gamma   90.00
#
_symmetry.space_group_name_H-M   'P 1'
#
loop_
_entity.id
_entity.type
_entity.pdbx_description
1 polymer ?
#
loop_
_entity_poly.entity_id
_entity_poly.type
_entity_poly.pdbx_seq_one_letter_code
_entity_poly.pdbx_strand_id
1 'polypeptide(L)'
;MWNPLGVAGYGSDSDSDSEPELANVSAPSKPIEQADNTTKHEDLPSSAPVPTPVEPIKQTNRLTLPDLPRKPCAPATQAKIDKYLEHTERGLSFIGSLRDKKEFDNPYILAKVVDYFGIEEMQSNFPKEVYDPYGYNLDDYYDKLNMALQKEQERRAMLVQQNPALRWTQPNPLLQ
;
A
#
# COMPACT_ATOMS: atom_id res chain seq x y z
N MET A 1 -48.30 -19.98 -9.45
CA MET A 1 -47.53 -21.23 -9.59
C MET A 1 -46.11 -20.83 -10.00
N TRP A 2 -45.12 -21.17 -9.17
CA TRP A 2 -43.71 -20.81 -9.34
C TRP A 2 -42.99 -21.88 -10.18
N ASN A 3 -42.14 -21.47 -11.12
CA ASN A 3 -41.28 -22.37 -11.90
C ASN A 3 -39.96 -22.60 -11.13
N PRO A 4 -39.58 -23.86 -10.80
CA PRO A 4 -38.49 -24.14 -9.86
C PRO A 4 -37.16 -24.58 -10.53
N LEU A 5 -36.83 -24.11 -11.72
CA LEU A 5 -35.49 -24.32 -12.32
C LEU A 5 -35.08 -23.08 -13.12
N GLY A 6 -34.46 -22.13 -12.42
CA GLY A 6 -33.83 -20.95 -13.02
C GLY A 6 -32.45 -21.29 -13.59
N VAL A 7 -32.43 -21.90 -14.76
CA VAL A 7 -31.23 -21.94 -15.62
C VAL A 7 -31.17 -20.59 -16.35
N ALA A 8 -30.38 -19.65 -15.82
CA ALA A 8 -30.09 -18.40 -16.52
C ALA A 8 -29.10 -18.70 -17.67
N GLY A 9 -29.51 -18.39 -18.89
CA GLY A 9 -28.73 -18.57 -20.10
C GLY A 9 -27.48 -17.70 -20.12
N TYR A 10 -26.38 -18.33 -20.53
CA TYR A 10 -25.09 -17.72 -20.84
C TYR A 10 -25.25 -16.69 -21.97
N GLY A 11 -24.95 -15.43 -21.70
CA GLY A 11 -24.79 -14.39 -22.71
C GLY A 11 -23.47 -14.57 -23.44
N SER A 12 -23.54 -15.14 -24.65
CA SER A 12 -22.47 -15.12 -25.64
C SER A 12 -22.61 -13.83 -26.43
N ASP A 13 -21.79 -12.82 -26.12
CA ASP A 13 -21.61 -11.67 -27.02
C ASP A 13 -20.13 -11.56 -27.37
N SER A 14 -19.85 -11.87 -28.62
CA SER A 14 -18.54 -11.95 -29.24
C SER A 14 -18.61 -11.00 -30.42
N ASP A 15 -18.01 -9.82 -30.29
CA ASP A 15 -17.80 -8.89 -31.41
C ASP A 15 -16.35 -8.41 -31.45
N SER A 16 -15.81 -8.51 -32.66
CA SER A 16 -14.42 -8.28 -33.08
C SER A 16 -14.06 -6.80 -33.27
N ASP A 17 -12.76 -6.52 -33.10
CA ASP A 17 -11.88 -5.53 -33.75
C ASP A 17 -12.34 -4.09 -34.00
N SER A 18 -11.52 -3.13 -33.53
CA SER A 18 -10.88 -2.07 -34.35
C SER A 18 -10.01 -1.11 -33.49
N GLU A 19 -8.68 -1.15 -33.66
CA GLU A 19 -7.78 0.00 -33.42
C GLU A 19 -7.95 1.04 -34.54
N PRO A 20 -7.62 2.33 -34.29
CA PRO A 20 -6.46 2.90 -34.99
C PRO A 20 -5.61 3.95 -34.23
N GLU A 21 -4.30 3.83 -34.48
CA GLU A 21 -3.21 4.81 -34.67
C GLU A 21 -2.98 6.04 -33.76
N LEU A 22 -1.80 6.00 -33.11
CA LEU A 22 -0.69 6.97 -33.11
C LEU A 22 -0.93 8.39 -33.67
N ALA A 23 -0.86 9.39 -32.78
CA ALA A 23 -0.36 10.72 -33.10
C ALA A 23 0.58 11.24 -32.00
N ASN A 24 1.84 11.39 -32.41
CA ASN A 24 2.99 11.97 -31.74
C ASN A 24 2.76 13.42 -31.27
N VAL A 25 3.05 13.75 -30.00
CA VAL A 25 3.58 15.08 -29.60
C VAL A 25 4.36 15.03 -28.27
N SER A 26 5.67 15.19 -28.42
CA SER A 26 6.63 15.99 -27.61
C SER A 26 6.75 15.78 -26.09
N ALA A 27 7.95 15.31 -25.69
CA ALA A 27 8.53 15.45 -24.34
C ALA A 27 8.59 16.91 -23.85
N PRO A 28 8.64 17.16 -22.52
CA PRO A 28 9.95 17.32 -21.87
C PRO A 28 10.07 16.83 -20.39
N SER A 29 11.28 16.32 -20.08
CA SER A 29 12.15 16.58 -18.91
C SER A 29 11.65 16.44 -17.44
N LYS A 30 12.14 15.38 -16.77
CA LYS A 30 12.84 15.26 -15.44
C LYS A 30 12.35 16.00 -14.16
N PRO A 31 12.64 15.44 -12.94
CA PRO A 31 11.65 15.18 -11.90
C PRO A 31 11.68 16.16 -10.70
N ILE A 32 10.51 16.43 -10.12
CA ILE A 32 10.32 17.24 -8.90
C ILE A 32 10.22 16.35 -7.65
N GLU A 33 11.35 16.13 -6.99
CA GLU A 33 11.44 15.58 -5.64
C GLU A 33 10.54 16.30 -4.61
N GLN A 34 10.08 15.49 -3.64
CA GLN A 34 9.73 15.81 -2.24
C GLN A 34 8.26 16.08 -1.87
N ALA A 35 7.70 15.13 -1.12
CA ALA A 35 6.64 15.33 -0.15
C ALA A 35 7.26 15.34 1.26
N ASP A 36 6.89 16.30 2.09
CA ASP A 36 6.91 16.15 3.54
C ASP A 36 5.62 16.75 4.13
N ASN A 37 5.03 16.00 5.05
CA ASN A 37 3.69 16.16 5.59
C ASN A 37 3.81 16.80 6.97
N THR A 38 3.08 17.88 7.24
CA THR A 38 2.71 18.21 8.62
C THR A 38 1.30 18.78 8.65
N THR A 39 0.37 17.89 9.01
CA THR A 39 -1.01 18.20 9.42
C THR A 39 -1.01 18.62 10.90
N LYS A 40 -1.68 19.74 11.23
CA LYS A 40 -2.06 20.11 12.60
C LYS A 40 -3.51 19.66 12.84
N HIS A 41 -3.77 18.97 13.94
CA HIS A 41 -5.07 18.45 14.37
C HIS A 41 -5.79 19.45 15.29
N GLU A 42 -7.09 19.64 15.04
CA GLU A 42 -8.05 20.33 15.90
C GLU A 42 -8.75 19.33 16.85
N ASP A 43 -9.09 19.81 18.03
CA ASP A 43 -9.58 19.09 19.21
C ASP A 43 -11.02 18.55 19.10
N LEU A 44 -11.28 17.37 19.69
CA LEU A 44 -12.62 16.90 20.11
C LEU A 44 -12.52 16.08 21.41
N PRO A 45 -13.58 16.08 22.26
CA PRO A 45 -13.46 15.89 23.70
C PRO A 45 -13.41 14.42 24.16
N SER A 46 -12.54 14.23 25.16
CA SER A 46 -12.22 13.00 25.87
C SER A 46 -13.35 12.50 26.78
N SER A 47 -13.82 11.27 26.57
CA SER A 47 -14.48 10.45 27.58
C SER A 47 -14.19 8.97 27.33
N ALA A 48 -13.10 8.47 27.92
CA ALA A 48 -12.79 7.05 28.03
C ALA A 48 -12.04 6.81 29.37
N PRO A 49 -12.22 5.63 30.00
CA PRO A 49 -11.91 5.42 31.42
C PRO A 49 -10.40 5.32 31.67
N VAL A 50 -9.98 5.90 32.79
CA VAL A 50 -8.59 5.98 33.27
C VAL A 50 -8.00 4.57 33.47
N PRO A 51 -6.91 4.19 32.76
CA PRO A 51 -6.13 3.03 33.15
C PRO A 51 -5.17 3.39 34.29
N THR A 52 -5.03 2.46 35.23
CA THR A 52 -4.21 2.53 36.43
C THR A 52 -2.73 2.89 36.16
N PRO A 53 -2.03 3.58 37.08
CA PRO A 53 -0.64 3.97 36.91
C PRO A 53 0.27 2.76 36.67
N VAL A 54 0.88 2.70 35.49
CA VAL A 54 1.98 1.77 35.20
C VAL A 54 3.21 2.28 35.94
N GLU A 55 3.80 1.43 36.80
CA GLU A 55 5.07 1.70 37.48
C GLU A 55 6.12 2.23 36.48
N PRO A 56 6.85 3.31 36.80
CA PRO A 56 7.78 3.92 35.87
C PRO A 56 8.90 2.94 35.56
N ILE A 57 8.96 2.53 34.29
CA ILE A 57 10.11 1.80 33.75
C ILE A 57 11.34 2.66 34.04
N LYS A 58 12.20 2.21 34.95
CA LYS A 58 13.50 2.85 35.21
C LYS A 58 14.39 2.65 33.98
N GLN A 59 14.16 3.45 32.93
CA GLN A 59 15.04 3.56 31.79
C GLN A 59 16.31 4.29 32.24
N THR A 60 17.30 3.53 32.71
CA THR A 60 18.63 4.03 33.08
C THR A 60 19.56 4.30 31.90
N ASN A 61 19.02 4.47 30.69
CA ASN A 61 19.76 4.96 29.54
C ASN A 61 19.06 6.21 29.04
N ARG A 62 19.45 7.37 29.60
CA ARG A 62 19.07 8.66 29.02
C ARG A 62 19.69 8.72 27.62
N LEU A 63 18.86 8.50 26.61
CA LEU A 63 19.22 8.71 25.21
C LEU A 63 19.57 10.20 25.06
N THR A 64 20.86 10.51 25.06
CA THR A 64 21.33 11.86 24.76
C THR A 64 21.13 12.10 23.27
N LEU A 65 20.48 13.21 22.91
CA LEU A 65 20.41 13.63 21.52
C LEU A 65 21.85 13.73 20.95
N PRO A 66 22.07 13.33 19.69
CA PRO A 66 23.37 13.53 19.07
C PRO A 66 23.73 15.02 19.06
N ASP A 67 25.02 15.31 19.17
CA ASP A 67 25.55 16.67 19.06
C ASP A 67 25.05 17.34 17.78
N LEU A 68 24.84 18.66 17.83
CA LEU A 68 24.43 19.42 16.66
C LEU A 68 25.41 19.19 15.50
N PRO A 69 24.91 19.06 14.26
CA PRO A 69 25.77 18.93 13.10
C PRO A 69 26.65 20.16 12.97
N ARG A 70 27.98 19.96 12.97
CA ARG A 70 28.95 21.07 12.88
C ARG A 70 29.16 21.59 11.46
N LYS A 71 28.73 20.82 10.45
CA LYS A 71 28.92 21.16 9.04
C LYS A 71 27.81 22.11 8.56
N PRO A 72 28.14 23.14 7.76
CA PRO A 72 27.13 23.97 7.13
C PRO A 72 26.30 23.14 6.15
N CYS A 73 25.03 23.52 5.98
CA CYS A 73 24.14 22.94 4.98
C CYS A 73 24.73 23.12 3.57
N ALA A 74 24.49 22.18 2.67
CA ALA A 74 24.88 22.34 1.27
C ALA A 74 24.19 23.61 0.70
N PRO A 75 24.92 24.48 -0.03
CA PRO A 75 24.40 25.78 -0.45
C PRO A 75 23.14 25.66 -1.33
N ALA A 76 23.05 24.62 -2.16
CA ALA A 76 21.87 24.34 -2.97
C ALA A 76 20.63 24.00 -2.13
N THR A 77 20.80 23.24 -1.05
CA THR A 77 19.71 22.89 -0.12
C THR A 77 19.28 24.11 0.67
N GLN A 78 20.24 24.88 1.18
CA GLN A 78 19.95 26.13 1.91
C GLN A 78 19.15 27.10 1.03
N ALA A 79 19.55 27.29 -0.23
CA ALA A 79 18.82 28.15 -1.16
C ALA A 79 17.37 27.69 -1.42
N LYS A 80 17.11 26.37 -1.46
CA LYS A 80 15.73 25.84 -1.57
C LYS A 80 14.89 26.18 -0.34
N ILE A 81 15.49 26.04 0.85
CA ILE A 81 14.84 26.36 2.13
C ILE A 81 14.53 27.85 2.19
N ASP A 82 15.52 28.71 1.88
CA ASP A 82 15.35 30.16 1.91
C ASP A 82 14.22 30.60 0.97
N LYS A 83 14.17 30.04 -0.25
CA LYS A 83 13.08 30.28 -1.21
C LYS A 83 11.72 29.84 -0.66
N TYR A 84 11.65 28.68 -0.01
CA TYR A 84 10.39 28.20 0.59
C TYR A 84 9.91 29.14 1.71
N LEU A 85 10.83 29.62 2.55
CA LEU A 85 10.53 30.59 3.61
C LEU A 85 10.02 31.91 3.04
N GLU A 86 10.68 32.44 2.00
CA GLU A 86 10.26 33.65 1.29
C GLU A 86 8.83 33.53 0.72
N HIS A 87 8.46 32.37 0.17
CA HIS A 87 7.09 32.10 -0.27
C HIS A 87 6.10 32.01 0.90
N THR A 88 6.50 31.39 2.00
CA THR A 88 5.67 31.24 3.21
C THR A 88 5.40 32.61 3.85
N GLU A 89 6.41 33.47 3.95
CA GLU A 89 6.27 34.85 4.46
C GLU A 89 5.33 35.71 3.62
N ARG A 90 5.26 35.45 2.30
CA ARG A 90 4.30 36.07 1.37
C ARG A 90 2.89 35.51 1.48
N GLY A 91 2.66 34.51 2.33
CA GLY A 91 1.38 33.82 2.48
C GLY A 91 1.07 32.82 1.37
N LEU A 92 2.05 32.45 0.53
CA LEU A 92 1.88 31.44 -0.52
C LEU A 92 2.13 30.05 0.08
N SER A 93 1.05 29.29 0.31
CA SER A 93 1.14 27.89 0.73
C SER A 93 1.11 26.97 -0.48
N PHE A 94 2.18 26.18 -0.67
CA PHE A 94 2.23 25.15 -1.71
C PHE A 94 1.08 24.15 -1.58
N ILE A 95 0.77 23.73 -0.34
CA ILE A 95 -0.33 22.79 -0.07
C ILE A 95 -1.68 23.42 -0.45
N GLY A 96 -1.88 24.70 -0.17
CA GLY A 96 -3.10 25.43 -0.56
C GLY A 96 -3.27 25.44 -2.08
N SER A 97 -2.26 25.94 -2.80
CA SER A 97 -2.29 25.98 -4.26
C SER A 97 -2.35 24.59 -4.91
N LEU A 98 -1.89 23.54 -4.23
CA LEU A 98 -2.02 22.16 -4.70
C LEU A 98 -3.47 21.66 -4.53
N ARG A 99 -4.11 21.93 -3.39
CA ARG A 99 -5.51 21.56 -3.11
C ARG A 99 -6.52 22.32 -3.95
N ASP A 100 -6.20 23.55 -4.38
CA ASP A 100 -7.07 24.34 -5.27
C ASP A 100 -7.19 23.74 -6.68
N LYS A 101 -6.27 22.84 -7.07
CA LYS A 101 -6.27 22.18 -8.37
C LYS A 101 -7.25 21.01 -8.35
N LYS A 102 -8.15 20.98 -9.34
CA LYS A 102 -9.15 19.92 -9.49
C LYS A 102 -8.53 18.52 -9.63
N GLU A 103 -7.32 18.43 -10.18
CA GLU A 103 -6.61 17.17 -10.36
C GLU A 103 -6.19 16.55 -9.01
N PHE A 104 -6.04 17.36 -7.96
CA PHE A 104 -5.69 16.87 -6.62
C PHE A 104 -6.83 16.04 -6.01
N ASP A 105 -8.08 16.35 -6.33
CA ASP A 105 -9.26 15.60 -5.87
C ASP A 105 -9.49 14.30 -6.66
N ASN A 106 -8.71 14.04 -7.72
CA ASN A 106 -8.82 12.80 -8.47
C ASN A 106 -8.26 11.65 -7.62
N PRO A 107 -9.06 10.62 -7.27
CA PRO A 107 -8.58 9.48 -6.48
C PRO A 107 -7.40 8.73 -7.13
N TYR A 108 -7.18 8.92 -8.44
CA TYR A 108 -6.09 8.31 -9.20
C TYR A 108 -4.83 9.20 -9.33
N ILE A 109 -4.79 10.41 -8.75
CA ILE A 109 -3.61 11.29 -8.87
C ILE A 109 -2.36 10.69 -8.23
N LEU A 110 -2.52 9.98 -7.10
CA LEU A 110 -1.40 9.36 -6.40
C LEU A 110 -0.74 8.25 -7.23
N ALA A 111 -1.53 7.45 -7.97
CA ALA A 111 -0.98 6.45 -8.88
C ALA A 111 -0.07 7.10 -9.93
N LYS A 112 -0.48 8.25 -10.49
CA LYS A 112 0.36 8.99 -11.44
C LYS A 112 1.62 9.58 -10.81
N VAL A 113 1.56 9.99 -9.55
CA VAL A 113 2.73 10.48 -8.81
C VAL A 113 3.72 9.34 -8.58
N VAL A 114 3.24 8.17 -8.14
CA VAL A 114 4.04 6.96 -7.98
C VAL A 114 4.74 6.59 -9.29
N ASP A 115 3.98 6.50 -10.39
CA ASP A 115 4.50 6.19 -11.72
C ASP A 115 5.55 7.22 -12.19
N TYR A 116 5.26 8.51 -12.02
CA TYR A 116 6.11 9.60 -12.52
C TYR A 116 7.45 9.68 -11.77
N PHE A 117 7.43 9.45 -10.45
CA PHE A 117 8.63 9.48 -9.62
C PHE A 117 9.35 8.13 -9.54
N GLY A 118 8.76 7.07 -10.10
CA GLY A 118 9.29 5.71 -9.99
C GLY A 118 9.39 5.27 -8.53
N ILE A 119 8.39 5.63 -7.71
CA ILE A 119 8.37 5.26 -6.30
C ILE A 119 8.03 3.77 -6.22
N GLU A 120 8.88 3.01 -5.55
CA GLU A 120 8.60 1.60 -5.24
C GLU A 120 7.64 1.57 -4.03
N GLU A 121 6.36 1.26 -4.29
CA GLU A 121 5.27 1.35 -3.30
C GLU A 121 5.47 0.47 -2.07
N MET A 122 6.14 -0.67 -2.25
CA MET A 122 6.41 -1.64 -1.18
C MET A 122 7.80 -1.46 -0.57
N GLN A 123 8.54 -0.41 -0.92
CA GLN A 123 9.88 -0.19 -0.40
C GLN A 123 9.86 0.16 1.09
N SER A 124 10.95 -0.19 1.78
CA SER A 124 11.19 0.23 3.15
C SER A 124 12.42 1.13 3.25
N ASN A 125 12.53 1.88 4.35
CA ASN A 125 13.75 2.62 4.71
C ASN A 125 14.86 1.70 5.27
N PHE A 126 14.63 0.39 5.33
CA PHE A 126 15.63 -0.58 5.77
C PHE A 126 16.46 -1.09 4.59
N PRO A 127 17.73 -1.48 4.82
CA PRO A 127 18.50 -2.18 3.80
C PRO A 127 17.80 -3.52 3.47
N LYS A 128 17.90 -3.96 2.21
CA LYS A 128 17.28 -5.21 1.74
C LYS A 128 17.75 -6.45 2.51
N GLU A 129 18.95 -6.39 3.09
CA GLU A 129 19.47 -7.44 3.98
C GLU A 129 18.62 -7.62 5.25
N VAL A 130 17.98 -6.56 5.73
CA VAL A 130 17.12 -6.58 6.93
C VAL A 130 15.67 -6.83 6.54
N TYR A 131 15.20 -6.20 5.47
CA TYR A 131 13.84 -6.36 4.99
C TYR A 131 13.79 -6.22 3.47
N ASP A 132 13.48 -7.32 2.80
CA ASP A 132 13.18 -7.34 1.37
C ASP A 132 11.69 -7.65 1.15
N PRO A 133 10.88 -6.66 0.70
CA PRO A 133 9.47 -6.89 0.40
C PRO A 133 9.25 -7.94 -0.71
N TYR A 134 10.26 -8.19 -1.55
CA TYR A 134 10.22 -9.16 -2.64
C TYR A 134 11.04 -10.43 -2.35
N GLY A 135 11.50 -10.61 -1.12
CA GLY A 135 12.33 -11.75 -0.73
C GLY A 135 11.59 -13.08 -0.54
N TYR A 136 10.26 -13.10 -0.71
CA TYR A 136 9.44 -14.31 -0.56
C TYR A 136 9.63 -15.28 -1.73
N ASN A 137 9.60 -16.59 -1.46
CA ASN A 137 9.64 -17.58 -2.52
C ASN A 137 8.31 -17.60 -3.26
N LEU A 138 8.34 -17.94 -4.55
CA LEU A 138 7.12 -18.04 -5.38
C LEU A 138 6.07 -18.99 -4.79
N ASP A 139 6.50 -20.06 -4.10
CA ASP A 139 5.62 -21.05 -3.50
C ASP A 139 4.91 -20.56 -2.22
N ASP A 140 5.41 -19.50 -1.60
CA ASP A 140 4.81 -18.88 -0.41
C ASP A 140 3.67 -17.93 -0.76
N TYR A 141 3.50 -17.60 -2.04
CA TYR A 141 2.40 -16.77 -2.50
C TYR A 141 1.07 -17.53 -2.40
N TYR A 142 0.02 -16.77 -2.07
CA TYR A 142 -1.34 -17.28 -1.88
C TYR A 142 -1.79 -18.21 -3.01
N ASP A 143 -1.53 -17.84 -4.27
CA ASP A 143 -1.95 -18.62 -5.44
C ASP A 143 -1.33 -20.02 -5.44
N LYS A 144 -0.04 -20.14 -5.12
CA LYS A 144 0.66 -21.43 -5.08
C LYS A 144 0.21 -22.28 -3.89
N LEU A 145 0.05 -21.68 -2.72
CA LEU A 145 -0.47 -22.35 -1.54
C LEU A 145 -1.88 -22.89 -1.78
N ASN A 146 -2.74 -22.09 -2.41
CA ASN A 146 -4.11 -22.49 -2.73
C ASN A 146 -4.14 -23.63 -3.76
N MET A 147 -3.31 -23.59 -4.80
CA MET A 147 -3.16 -24.70 -5.76
C MET A 147 -2.69 -25.99 -5.08
N ALA A 148 -1.71 -25.91 -4.18
CA ALA A 148 -1.22 -27.06 -3.44
C ALA A 148 -2.31 -27.66 -2.53
N LEU A 149 -3.07 -26.80 -1.86
CA LEU A 149 -4.20 -27.20 -1.01
C LEU A 149 -5.29 -27.91 -1.83
N GLN A 150 -5.70 -27.33 -2.95
CA GLN A 150 -6.70 -27.91 -3.85
C GLN A 150 -6.25 -29.30 -4.35
N LYS A 151 -5.00 -29.41 -4.81
CA LYS A 151 -4.43 -30.69 -5.26
C LYS A 151 -4.45 -31.76 -4.17
N GLU A 152 -4.14 -31.39 -2.93
CA GLU A 152 -4.19 -32.32 -1.79
C GLU A 152 -5.63 -32.71 -1.42
N GLN A 153 -6.58 -31.76 -1.50
CA GLN A 153 -8.01 -32.03 -1.32
C GLN A 153 -8.55 -32.99 -2.38
N GLU A 154 -8.22 -32.76 -3.66
CA GLU A 154 -8.60 -33.63 -4.78
C GLU A 154 -8.02 -35.04 -4.61
N ARG A 155 -6.73 -35.15 -4.28
CA ARG A 155 -6.07 -36.44 -4.03
C ARG A 155 -6.78 -37.20 -2.91
N ARG A 156 -7.12 -36.52 -1.80
CA ARG A 156 -7.87 -37.13 -0.70
C ARG A 156 -9.28 -37.56 -1.13
N ALA A 157 -9.97 -36.73 -1.91
CA ALA A 157 -11.29 -37.06 -2.43
C ALA A 157 -11.25 -38.32 -3.31
N MET A 158 -10.25 -38.45 -4.19
CA MET A 158 -10.04 -39.65 -5.01
C MET A 158 -9.76 -40.89 -4.14
N LEU A 159 -8.94 -40.76 -3.09
CA LEU A 159 -8.68 -41.87 -2.16
C LEU A 159 -9.95 -42.33 -1.43
N VAL A 160 -10.78 -41.40 -0.98
CA VAL A 160 -12.07 -41.72 -0.32
C VAL A 160 -13.05 -42.33 -1.32
N GLN A 161 -13.03 -41.90 -2.58
CA GLN A 161 -13.85 -42.50 -3.63
C GLN A 161 -13.43 -43.96 -3.88
N GLN A 162 -12.13 -44.26 -3.92
CA GLN A 162 -11.63 -45.63 -4.07
C GLN A 162 -11.86 -46.48 -2.82
N ASN A 163 -11.76 -45.89 -1.62
CA ASN A 163 -11.97 -46.57 -0.35
C ASN A 163 -12.92 -45.76 0.57
N PRO A 164 -14.24 -46.05 0.53
CA PRO A 164 -15.25 -45.32 1.30
C PRO A 164 -15.05 -45.38 2.82
N ALA A 165 -14.31 -46.37 3.34
CA ALA A 165 -14.02 -46.48 4.77
C ALA A 165 -13.12 -45.33 5.27
N LEU A 166 -12.36 -44.68 4.39
CA LEU A 166 -11.50 -43.53 4.72
C LEU A 166 -12.28 -42.23 4.95
N ARG A 167 -13.60 -42.20 4.74
CA ARG A 167 -14.41 -40.99 4.99
C ARG A 167 -14.34 -40.53 6.45
N TRP A 168 -14.20 -41.46 7.39
CA TRP A 168 -14.21 -41.19 8.83
C TRP A 168 -12.89 -40.63 9.36
N THR A 169 -11.83 -40.65 8.55
CA THR A 169 -10.52 -40.10 8.89
C THR A 169 -10.33 -38.66 8.40
N GLN A 170 -11.38 -38.05 7.84
CA GLN A 170 -11.36 -36.65 7.40
C GLN A 170 -11.35 -35.73 8.65
N PRO A 171 -10.47 -34.70 8.69
CA PRO A 171 -10.48 -33.73 9.78
C PRO A 171 -11.82 -32.98 9.82
N ASN A 172 -12.37 -32.79 11.01
CA ASN A 172 -13.66 -32.14 11.21
C ASN A 172 -13.54 -30.63 10.90
N PRO A 173 -14.32 -30.08 9.95
CA PRO A 173 -14.22 -28.66 9.57
C PRO A 173 -14.63 -27.69 10.68
N LEU A 174 -15.24 -28.15 11.77
CA LEU A 174 -15.67 -27.33 12.91
C LEU A 174 -14.63 -27.19 14.04
N LEU A 175 -13.43 -27.76 13.88
CA LEU A 175 -12.36 -27.75 14.90
C LEU A 175 -11.11 -26.95 14.47
N GLN A 176 -11.22 -26.05 13.49
CA GLN A 176 -10.13 -25.18 13.04
C GLN A 176 -10.31 -23.73 13.51
#